data_AF-A0A4P9THB0-F1
#
_entry.id   AF-A0A4P9THB0-F1
#
_cell.length_a   1.000
_cell.length_b   1.000
_cell.length_c   1.000
_cell.angle_alpha   90.00
_cell.angle_beta   90.00
_cell.angle_gamma   90.00
#
_symmetry.space_group_name_H-M   'P 1'
#
loop_
_entity.id
_entity.type
_entity.pdbx_description
1 polymer ?
#
loop_
_entity_poly.entity_id
_entity_poly.type
_entity_poly.pdbx_seq_one_letter_code
_entity_poly.pdbx_strand_id
1 'polypeptide(L)'
;MSERESSVTARDDRAINWRRTSSGVTLYEEGTADAWIHAEFEAGIAPEHRLFMICEDCGAVFAQRVKPGKETVCGDCGATFEYDEDATEPSH
;
A
#
# COMPACT_ATOMS: atom_id res chain seq x y z
N MET A 1 15.12 31.89 -28.23
CA MET A 1 14.41 30.65 -27.90
C MET A 1 14.73 30.36 -26.45
N SER A 2 13.71 30.27 -25.58
CA SER A 2 13.90 29.96 -24.15
C SER A 2 14.30 28.50 -24.01
N GLU A 3 15.53 28.28 -23.56
CA GLU A 3 16.00 27.00 -23.06
C GLU A 3 15.19 26.69 -21.80
N ARG A 4 14.16 25.84 -21.93
CA ARG A 4 13.53 25.22 -20.76
C ARG A 4 14.54 24.23 -20.20
N GLU A 5 15.34 24.69 -19.27
CA GLU A 5 16.15 23.85 -18.41
C GLU A 5 15.22 22.83 -17.75
N SER A 6 15.20 21.65 -18.33
CA SER A 6 14.44 20.52 -17.83
C SER A 6 15.27 19.98 -16.69
N SER A 7 15.08 20.51 -15.49
CA SER A 7 15.61 19.89 -14.28
C SER A 7 14.86 18.56 -14.10
N VAL A 8 15.35 17.53 -14.77
CA VAL A 8 15.08 16.16 -14.38
C VAL A 8 15.72 16.03 -13.01
N THR A 9 14.91 16.27 -11.96
CA THR A 9 15.28 15.94 -10.59
C THR A 9 15.84 14.53 -10.61
N ALA A 10 17.12 14.39 -10.26
CA ALA A 10 17.78 13.10 -10.15
C ALA A 10 16.84 12.16 -9.38
N ARG A 11 16.52 11.00 -9.96
CA ARG A 11 15.70 10.01 -9.28
C ARG A 11 16.44 9.66 -7.99
N ASP A 12 15.83 9.98 -6.86
CA ASP A 12 16.30 9.52 -5.58
C ASP A 12 15.98 8.03 -5.51
N ASP A 13 17.00 7.20 -5.72
CA ASP A 13 16.88 5.74 -5.68
C ASP A 13 16.75 5.21 -4.24
N ARG A 14 16.58 6.11 -3.26
CA ARG A 14 16.40 5.76 -1.86
C ARG A 14 15.04 5.08 -1.65
N ALA A 15 15.08 3.91 -1.00
CA ALA A 15 13.87 3.22 -0.57
C ALA A 15 13.11 4.10 0.43
N ILE A 16 11.80 4.29 0.19
CA ILE A 16 10.93 5.03 1.10
C ILE A 16 10.52 4.11 2.25
N ASN A 17 10.71 4.54 3.49
CA ASN A 17 10.23 3.80 4.63
C ASN A 17 8.70 3.84 4.69
N TRP A 18 8.07 2.69 4.92
CA TRP A 18 6.63 2.58 5.01
C TRP A 18 6.21 1.50 5.99
N ARG A 19 5.02 1.67 6.59
CA ARG A 19 4.36 0.66 7.41
C ARG A 19 2.88 0.59 7.06
N ARG A 20 2.30 -0.61 7.12
CA ARG A 20 0.86 -0.85 6.91
C ARG A 20 0.23 -1.28 8.22
N THR A 21 -0.97 -0.80 8.48
CA THR A 21 -1.86 -1.28 9.55
C THR A 21 -3.13 -1.85 8.92
N SER A 22 -4.01 -2.41 9.74
CA SER A 22 -5.35 -2.83 9.30
C SER A 22 -6.20 -1.67 8.77
N SER A 23 -5.91 -0.42 9.18
CA SER A 23 -6.67 0.77 8.82
C SER A 23 -6.05 1.60 7.70
N GLY A 24 -4.81 1.35 7.28
CA GLY A 24 -4.15 2.20 6.28
C GLY A 24 -2.66 1.93 6.06
N VAL A 25 -2.01 2.89 5.42
CA VAL A 25 -0.56 2.91 5.14
C VAL A 25 0.02 4.25 5.59
N THR A 26 1.20 4.21 6.21
CA THR A 26 1.98 5.41 6.56
C THR A 26 3.34 5.34 5.89
N LEU A 27 3.69 6.36 5.12
CA LEU A 27 5.04 6.59 4.59
C LEU A 27 5.72 7.62 5.49
N TYR A 28 6.99 7.42 5.82
CA TYR A 28 7.70 8.27 6.78
C TYR A 28 9.18 8.44 6.43
N GLU A 29 9.79 9.53 6.92
CA GLU A 29 11.24 9.74 6.89
C GLU A 29 11.82 9.49 8.30
N GLU A 30 12.86 8.66 8.39
CA GLU A 30 13.47 8.34 9.68
C GLU A 30 14.24 9.55 10.23
N GLY A 31 14.09 9.82 11.53
CA GLY A 31 14.70 10.98 12.17
C GLY A 31 13.99 12.33 11.91
N THR A 32 12.88 12.34 11.17
CA THR A 32 12.08 13.55 10.94
C THR A 32 10.64 13.35 11.40
N ALA A 33 10.33 13.74 12.64
CA ALA A 33 9.04 13.45 13.28
C ALA A 33 7.81 14.02 12.53
N ASP A 34 7.97 15.12 11.80
CA ASP A 34 6.87 15.79 11.11
C ASP A 34 6.70 15.36 9.63
N ALA A 35 7.55 14.48 9.11
CA ALA A 35 7.54 14.07 7.71
C ALA A 35 6.85 12.71 7.53
N TRP A 36 5.52 12.73 7.46
CA TRP A 36 4.71 11.53 7.24
C TRP A 36 3.53 11.78 6.28
N ILE A 37 3.26 10.81 5.41
CA ILE A 37 2.04 10.74 4.59
C ILE A 37 1.18 9.60 5.15
N HIS A 38 -0.06 9.88 5.53
CA HIS A 38 -1.01 8.90 6.01
C HIS A 38 -2.14 8.68 4.99
N ALA A 39 -2.41 7.42 4.67
CA ALA A 39 -3.53 7.01 3.82
C ALA A 39 -4.40 6.00 4.57
N GLU A 40 -5.69 6.27 4.70
CA GLU A 40 -6.65 5.38 5.36
C GLU A 40 -7.42 4.52 4.35
N PHE A 41 -7.74 3.28 4.73
CA PHE A 41 -8.62 2.41 3.96
C PHE A 41 -10.08 2.74 4.26
N GLU A 42 -10.72 3.43 3.32
CA GLU A 42 -12.17 3.65 3.34
C GLU A 42 -12.91 2.53 2.59
N ALA A 43 -13.93 1.95 3.23
CA ALA A 43 -14.87 1.05 2.57
C ALA A 43 -16.07 1.85 2.05
N GLY A 44 -16.73 1.34 1.01
CA GLY A 44 -17.87 2.04 0.39
C GLY A 44 -17.49 3.09 -0.65
N ILE A 45 -16.20 3.19 -0.98
CA ILE A 45 -15.70 4.03 -2.07
C ILE A 45 -16.35 3.62 -3.41
N ALA A 46 -16.65 4.63 -4.23
CA ALA A 46 -17.21 4.45 -5.57
C ALA A 46 -16.34 3.47 -6.37
N PRO A 47 -16.94 2.58 -7.19
CA PRO A 47 -16.21 1.52 -7.91
C PRO A 47 -14.93 1.98 -8.61
N GLU A 48 -14.94 3.19 -9.19
CA GLU A 48 -13.83 3.84 -9.89
C GLU A 48 -12.63 4.23 -9.01
N HIS A 49 -12.80 4.25 -7.68
CA HIS A 49 -11.79 4.68 -6.71
C HIS A 49 -11.39 3.56 -5.74
N ARG A 50 -11.89 2.33 -5.95
CA ARG A 50 -11.56 1.20 -5.07
C ARG A 50 -10.12 0.76 -5.27
N LEU A 51 -9.46 0.44 -4.16
CA LEU A 51 -8.19 -0.28 -4.20
C LEU A 51 -8.40 -1.67 -4.82
N PHE A 52 -7.36 -2.20 -5.46
CA PHE A 52 -7.38 -3.54 -6.04
C PHE A 52 -6.48 -4.45 -5.21
N MET A 53 -6.91 -5.71 -5.05
CA MET A 53 -6.07 -6.77 -4.51
C MET A 53 -5.71 -7.74 -5.63
N ILE A 54 -4.50 -8.28 -5.57
CA ILE A 54 -3.97 -9.27 -6.51
C ILE A 54 -3.77 -10.56 -5.72
N CYS A 55 -4.32 -11.66 -6.23
CA CYS A 55 -4.09 -13.00 -5.67
C CYS A 55 -2.68 -13.48 -6.07
N GLU A 56 -1.85 -13.86 -5.09
CA GLU A 56 -0.48 -14.32 -5.37
C GLU A 56 -0.44 -15.69 -6.06
N ASP A 57 -1.45 -16.53 -5.81
CA ASP A 57 -1.49 -17.90 -6.35
C ASP A 57 -1.96 -17.96 -7.81
N CYS A 58 -3.05 -17.26 -8.15
CA CYS A 58 -3.63 -17.30 -9.50
C CYS A 58 -3.50 -16.00 -10.29
N GLY A 59 -2.98 -14.93 -9.69
CA GLY A 59 -2.81 -13.62 -10.33
C GLY A 59 -4.11 -12.83 -10.55
N ALA A 60 -5.25 -13.33 -10.07
CA ALA A 60 -6.53 -12.67 -10.27
C ALA A 60 -6.59 -11.32 -9.53
N VAL A 61 -7.14 -10.30 -10.20
CA VAL A 61 -7.23 -8.92 -9.71
C VAL A 61 -8.67 -8.59 -9.37
N PHE A 62 -8.93 -8.17 -8.13
CA PHE A 62 -10.28 -7.87 -7.65
C PHE A 62 -10.34 -6.49 -7.01
N ALA A 63 -11.38 -5.73 -7.31
CA ALA A 63 -11.68 -4.51 -6.58
C ALA A 63 -12.02 -4.87 -5.13
N GLN A 64 -11.32 -4.24 -4.20
CA GLN A 64 -11.54 -4.41 -2.77
C GLN A 64 -12.90 -3.80 -2.40
N ARG A 65 -13.81 -4.64 -1.90
CA ARG A 65 -15.19 -4.23 -1.56
C ARG A 65 -15.40 -3.96 -0.07
N VAL A 66 -14.52 -4.49 0.76
CA VAL A 66 -14.58 -4.42 2.23
C VAL A 66 -13.24 -3.93 2.77
N LYS A 67 -13.20 -3.38 3.98
CA LYS A 67 -11.90 -3.04 4.63
C LYS A 67 -11.05 -4.32 4.74
N PRO A 68 -9.71 -4.24 4.61
CA PRO A 68 -8.86 -5.40 4.84
C PRO A 68 -9.09 -5.89 6.27
N GLY A 69 -9.40 -7.18 6.42
CA GLY A 69 -9.49 -7.86 7.71
C GLY A 69 -8.21 -8.65 8.02
N LYS A 70 -8.32 -9.60 8.95
CA LYS A 70 -7.22 -10.52 9.27
C LYS A 70 -6.95 -11.54 8.17
N GLU A 71 -7.94 -11.83 7.34
CA GLU A 71 -7.83 -12.78 6.25
C GLU A 71 -8.57 -12.30 5.00
N THR A 72 -8.21 -12.85 3.85
CA THR A 72 -9.01 -12.74 2.62
C THR A 72 -8.94 -14.04 1.83
N VAL A 73 -10.08 -14.45 1.28
CA VAL A 73 -10.20 -15.61 0.37
C VAL A 73 -10.35 -15.12 -1.07
N CYS A 74 -9.56 -15.69 -1.98
CA CYS A 74 -9.69 -15.46 -3.41
C CYS A 74 -10.99 -16.07 -3.94
N GLY A 75 -11.83 -15.25 -4.58
CA GLY A 75 -13.08 -15.71 -5.17
C GLY A 75 -12.94 -16.59 -6.41
N ASP A 76 -11.74 -16.67 -7.00
CA ASP A 76 -11.48 -17.43 -8.22
C ASP A 76 -10.81 -18.79 -7.93
N CYS A 77 -9.69 -18.82 -7.22
CA CYS A 77 -8.97 -20.06 -6.90
C CYS A 77 -9.22 -20.60 -5.49
N GLY A 78 -9.89 -19.84 -4.61
CA GLY A 78 -10.17 -20.25 -3.24
C GLY A 78 -8.99 -20.14 -2.26
N ALA A 79 -7.84 -19.62 -2.70
CA ALA A 79 -6.68 -19.39 -1.83
C ALA A 79 -7.01 -18.42 -0.69
N THR A 80 -6.54 -18.72 0.52
CA THR A 80 -6.70 -17.87 1.71
C THR A 80 -5.38 -17.20 2.04
N PHE A 81 -5.42 -15.89 2.25
CA PHE A 81 -4.29 -15.07 2.65
C PHE A 81 -4.58 -14.49 4.04
N GLU A 82 -3.73 -14.82 5.00
CA GLU A 82 -3.76 -14.20 6.32
C GLU A 82 -2.84 -12.98 6.30
N TYR A 83 -3.33 -11.85 6.80
CA TYR A 83 -2.53 -10.64 6.99
C TYR A 83 -2.13 -10.60 8.46
N ASP A 84 -0.88 -10.92 8.75
CA ASP A 84 -0.35 -10.81 10.10
C ASP A 84 -0.37 -9.35 10.54
N GLU A 85 -1.05 -9.09 11.66
CA GLU A 85 -1.20 -7.75 12.24
C GLU A 85 0.13 -7.26 12.85
N ASP A 86 1.10 -8.17 12.98
CA ASP A 86 2.34 -8.05 13.75
C ASP A 86 3.61 -8.37 12.93
N ALA A 87 3.64 -8.06 11.63
CA ALA A 87 4.91 -7.97 10.89
C ALA A 87 5.77 -6.75 11.31
N THR A 88 5.70 -6.37 12.60
CA THR A 88 6.51 -5.34 13.28
C THR A 88 7.29 -5.98 14.43
N GLU A 89 8.01 -7.07 14.19
CA GLU A 89 9.20 -7.36 15.02
C GLU A 89 10.43 -7.31 14.12
N PRO A 90 11.23 -6.23 14.16
CA PRO A 90 12.58 -6.30 13.64
C PRO A 90 13.32 -7.33 14.51
N SER A 91 13.85 -8.39 13.88
CA SER A 91 14.74 -9.33 14.56
C SER A 91 15.92 -8.54 15.16
N HIS A 92 16.11 -8.72 16.47
CA HIS A 92 17.19 -8.16 17.29
C HIS A 92 18.59 -8.51 16.77
#